data_AF-A0A6M4BRG8-F1
#
_entry.id   AF-A0A6M4BRG8-F1
#
_cell.length_a   1.000
_cell.length_b   1.000
_cell.length_c   1.000
_cell.angle_alpha   90.00
_cell.angle_beta   90.00
_cell.angle_gamma   90.00
#
_symmetry.space_group_name_H-M   'P 1'
#
loop_
_entity.id
_entity.type
_entity.pdbx_description
1 polymer ?
#
loop_
_entity_poly.entity_id
_entity_poly.type
_entity_poly.pdbx_seq_one_letter_code
_entity_poly.pdbx_strand_id
1 'polypeptide(L)'
;KERGFDVKLEQWDIPYWQRKQKWSLYSFDEDKIREFFPLPRVINSLFNLCSTLFKIQIVERSNISTWHKDVKFYDVYDESSNLPIAGFYLDPYARQDQKIRIHDDAGWHISMRNKCSVTETNPLSALIFNFQAPVDGRPSLLTFNEVSILFQRFGHSLRHLLTKANYYEVAGISNVEWDAAEVCGQVMTHWLYDAHTIRALSGHFSSEEPLPDDIVQNLQNIRGHMSGYNLCKELYFSKLDLELHSRTAFWRDIVRELWPKYHSLPFDKYDSHPLSFTKIFCEEWGAAYYCRLWSRM
;
A
#
# COMPACT_ATOMS: atom_id res chain seq x y z
N LYS A 1 -18.90 -25.57 9.15
CA LYS A 1 -20.17 -26.33 9.10
C LYS A 1 -20.67 -26.54 7.67
N GLU A 2 -21.08 -25.52 6.90
CA GLU A 2 -21.62 -25.72 5.53
C GLU A 2 -20.66 -26.40 4.52
N ARG A 3 -19.34 -26.42 4.79
CA ARG A 3 -18.33 -27.10 3.97
C ARG A 3 -17.47 -28.11 4.76
N GLY A 4 -18.03 -28.72 5.81
CA GLY A 4 -17.37 -29.83 6.54
C GLY A 4 -16.27 -29.43 7.54
N PHE A 5 -16.13 -28.14 7.87
CA PHE A 5 -15.32 -27.72 9.02
C PHE A 5 -16.15 -27.79 10.30
N ASP A 6 -16.04 -28.91 10.99
CA ASP A 6 -16.77 -29.21 12.23
C ASP A 6 -15.88 -29.22 13.48
N VAL A 7 -14.62 -28.81 13.31
CA VAL A 7 -13.69 -28.59 14.43
C VAL A 7 -13.78 -27.14 14.92
N LYS A 8 -13.26 -26.91 16.13
CA LYS A 8 -13.13 -25.57 16.70
C LYS A 8 -12.13 -24.77 15.88
N LEU A 9 -12.50 -23.53 15.53
CA LEU A 9 -11.66 -22.60 14.78
C LEU A 9 -10.55 -22.08 15.69
N GLU A 10 -9.30 -22.19 15.25
CA GLU A 10 -8.12 -21.66 15.94
C GLU A 10 -7.51 -20.48 15.18
N GLN A 11 -6.58 -19.75 15.80
CA GLN A 11 -6.05 -18.50 15.23
C GLN A 11 -5.38 -18.70 13.86
N TRP A 12 -4.61 -19.78 13.70
CA TRP A 12 -3.92 -20.12 12.45
C TRP A 12 -4.87 -20.54 11.32
N ASP A 13 -6.12 -20.89 11.63
CA ASP A 13 -7.11 -21.26 10.63
C ASP A 13 -7.71 -20.02 9.95
N ILE A 14 -7.66 -18.85 10.60
CA ILE A 14 -8.32 -17.63 10.12
C ILE A 14 -7.88 -17.23 8.70
N PRO A 15 -6.57 -17.10 8.38
CA PRO A 15 -6.17 -16.69 7.03
C PRO A 15 -6.61 -17.69 5.95
N TYR A 16 -6.62 -18.99 6.26
CA TYR A 16 -7.08 -20.02 5.33
C TYR A 16 -8.57 -19.88 5.03
N TRP A 17 -9.40 -19.82 6.08
CA TRP A 17 -10.85 -19.71 5.91
C TRP A 17 -11.28 -18.35 5.35
N GLN A 18 -10.56 -17.28 5.66
CA GLN A 18 -10.78 -15.97 5.06
C GLN A 18 -10.64 -16.03 3.54
N ARG A 19 -9.59 -16.68 3.01
CA ARG A 19 -9.43 -16.89 1.55
C ARG A 19 -10.53 -17.75 0.96
N LYS A 20 -10.89 -18.87 1.61
CA LYS A 20 -11.99 -19.74 1.14
C LYS A 20 -13.34 -19.01 1.14
N GLN A 21 -13.60 -18.18 2.13
CA GLN A 21 -14.81 -17.38 2.21
C GLN A 21 -14.83 -16.29 1.14
N LYS A 22 -13.71 -15.62 0.87
CA LYS A 22 -13.60 -14.66 -0.25
C LYS A 22 -13.95 -15.31 -1.59
N TRP A 23 -13.40 -16.49 -1.85
CA TRP A 23 -13.70 -17.25 -3.06
C TRP A 23 -15.19 -17.64 -3.13
N SER A 24 -15.78 -18.08 -2.01
CA SER A 24 -17.18 -18.50 -1.97
C SER A 24 -18.20 -17.36 -2.07
N LEU A 25 -17.91 -16.19 -1.51
CA LEU A 25 -18.85 -15.07 -1.45
C LEU A 25 -18.70 -14.09 -2.61
N TYR A 26 -17.49 -13.97 -3.16
CA TYR A 26 -17.15 -12.92 -4.12
C TYR A 26 -16.49 -13.46 -5.40
N SER A 27 -16.47 -14.80 -5.60
CA SER A 27 -15.75 -15.43 -6.72
C SER A 27 -14.30 -14.94 -6.86
N PHE A 28 -13.68 -14.57 -5.75
CA PHE A 28 -12.36 -13.92 -5.73
C PHE A 28 -11.25 -14.98 -5.86
N ASP A 29 -10.91 -15.29 -7.11
CA ASP A 29 -9.76 -16.12 -7.49
C ASP A 29 -8.58 -15.20 -7.83
N GLU A 30 -7.68 -15.00 -6.87
CA GLU A 30 -6.58 -14.04 -6.98
C GLU A 30 -5.64 -14.36 -8.16
N ASP A 31 -5.42 -15.64 -8.46
CA ASP A 31 -4.54 -16.08 -9.55
C ASP A 31 -5.15 -15.79 -10.93
N LYS A 32 -6.48 -15.84 -11.06
CA LYS A 32 -7.16 -15.42 -12.30
C LYS A 32 -7.30 -13.91 -12.39
N ILE A 33 -7.64 -13.26 -11.29
CA ILE A 33 -7.86 -11.81 -11.26
C ILE A 33 -6.57 -11.06 -11.62
N ARG A 34 -5.40 -11.51 -11.14
CA ARG A 34 -4.12 -10.86 -11.45
C ARG A 34 -3.76 -10.85 -12.93
N GLU A 35 -4.28 -11.78 -13.74
CA GLU A 35 -4.09 -11.80 -15.20
C GLU A 35 -4.67 -10.55 -15.88
N PHE A 36 -5.56 -9.83 -15.21
CA PHE A 36 -6.15 -8.58 -15.66
C PHE A 36 -5.41 -7.34 -15.16
N PHE A 37 -4.35 -7.46 -14.36
CA PHE A 37 -3.60 -6.30 -13.85
C PHE A 37 -2.13 -6.33 -14.29
N PRO A 38 -1.84 -6.27 -15.60
CA PRO A 38 -0.47 -6.12 -16.06
C PRO A 38 0.10 -4.77 -15.62
N LEU A 39 1.23 -4.78 -14.93
CA LEU A 39 1.86 -3.60 -14.33
C LEU A 39 1.97 -2.40 -15.29
N PRO A 40 2.36 -2.54 -16.58
CA PRO A 40 2.38 -1.39 -17.50
C PRO A 40 1.03 -0.71 -17.67
N ARG A 41 -0.07 -1.48 -17.76
CA ARG A 41 -1.43 -0.93 -17.85
C ARG A 41 -1.81 -0.22 -16.55
N VAL A 42 -1.53 -0.84 -15.41
CA VAL A 42 -1.82 -0.26 -14.08
C VAL A 42 -1.11 1.08 -13.90
N ILE A 43 0.18 1.18 -14.24
CA ILE A 43 0.97 2.41 -14.16
C ILE A 43 0.40 3.49 -15.08
N ASN A 44 0.17 3.16 -16.36
CA ASN A 44 -0.35 4.13 -17.33
C ASN A 44 -1.71 4.68 -16.92
N SER A 45 -2.62 3.81 -16.47
CA SER A 45 -3.95 4.21 -16.00
C SER A 45 -3.89 5.00 -14.69
N LEU A 46 -2.97 4.68 -13.78
CA LEU A 46 -2.71 5.50 -12.59
C LEU A 46 -2.23 6.91 -12.97
N PHE A 47 -1.33 7.04 -13.95
CA PHE A 47 -0.87 8.36 -14.41
C PHE A 47 -1.99 9.16 -15.09
N ASN A 48 -2.84 8.51 -15.89
CA ASN A 48 -4.01 9.13 -16.50
C ASN A 48 -5.03 9.62 -15.44
N LEU A 49 -5.25 8.81 -14.39
CA LEU A 49 -6.06 9.21 -13.25
C LEU A 49 -5.47 10.47 -12.60
N CYS A 50 -4.17 10.47 -12.32
CA CYS A 50 -3.50 11.62 -11.72
C CYS A 50 -3.55 12.87 -12.60
N SER A 51 -3.46 12.71 -13.92
CA SER A 51 -3.64 13.81 -14.86
C SER A 51 -5.04 14.41 -14.79
N THR A 52 -6.06 13.57 -14.67
CA THR A 52 -7.45 14.00 -14.53
C THR A 52 -7.69 14.75 -13.22
N LEU A 53 -7.21 14.19 -12.11
CA LEU A 53 -7.46 14.69 -10.76
C LEU A 53 -6.63 15.92 -10.40
N PHE A 54 -5.35 15.90 -10.74
CA PHE A 54 -4.36 16.88 -10.26
C PHE A 54 -3.82 17.78 -11.35
N LYS A 55 -4.29 17.62 -12.60
CA LYS A 55 -3.88 18.46 -13.74
C LYS A 55 -2.37 18.45 -13.96
N ILE A 56 -1.79 17.26 -13.83
CA ILE A 56 -0.37 17.01 -14.06
C ILE A 56 -0.15 16.10 -15.26
N GLN A 57 1.05 16.13 -15.82
CA GLN A 57 1.50 15.13 -16.78
C GLN A 57 2.73 14.42 -16.24
N ILE A 58 2.74 13.10 -16.38
CA ILE A 58 3.83 12.24 -15.93
C ILE A 58 4.46 11.61 -17.17
N VAL A 59 5.73 11.88 -17.41
CA VAL A 59 6.42 11.48 -18.65
C VAL A 59 7.70 10.74 -18.31
N GLU A 60 7.92 9.57 -18.90
CA GLU A 60 9.16 8.82 -18.74
C GLU A 60 10.32 9.60 -19.38
N ARG A 61 11.40 9.82 -18.63
CA ARG A 61 12.63 10.43 -19.15
C ARG A 61 13.73 9.38 -19.24
N SER A 62 14.25 9.21 -20.45
CA SER A 62 15.39 8.34 -20.75
C SER A 62 16.73 9.02 -20.44
N ASN A 63 17.82 8.24 -20.46
CA ASN A 63 19.20 8.73 -20.26
C ASN A 63 19.46 9.37 -18.88
N ILE A 64 18.72 8.94 -17.87
CA ILE A 64 18.96 9.28 -16.46
C ILE A 64 19.80 8.17 -15.82
N SER A 65 20.73 8.56 -14.96
CA SER A 65 21.51 7.60 -14.17
C SER A 65 20.60 6.87 -13.19
N THR A 66 20.58 5.54 -13.23
CA THR A 66 19.78 4.70 -12.33
C THR A 66 20.67 3.64 -11.67
N TRP A 67 20.25 3.17 -10.49
CA TRP A 67 20.98 2.12 -9.76
C TRP A 67 20.73 0.71 -10.30
N HIS A 68 19.75 0.53 -11.18
CA HIS A 68 19.45 -0.75 -11.80
C HIS A 68 18.74 -0.54 -13.15
N LYS A 69 18.95 -1.46 -14.10
CA LYS A 69 18.40 -1.37 -15.46
C LYS A 69 16.86 -1.34 -15.54
N ASP A 70 16.20 -1.92 -14.53
CA ASP A 70 14.73 -1.98 -14.45
C ASP A 70 14.12 -0.75 -13.78
N VAL A 71 14.97 0.16 -13.27
CA VAL A 71 14.51 1.40 -12.65
C VAL A 71 14.21 2.40 -13.74
N LYS A 72 13.02 2.97 -13.71
CA LYS A 72 12.59 4.03 -14.61
C LYS A 72 12.55 5.37 -13.90
N PHE A 73 12.74 6.45 -14.64
CA PHE A 73 12.61 7.81 -14.13
C PHE A 73 11.49 8.53 -14.86
N TYR A 74 10.70 9.28 -14.10
CA TYR A 74 9.58 10.06 -14.61
C TYR A 74 9.69 11.51 -14.17
N ASP A 75 9.47 12.41 -15.11
CA ASP A 75 9.21 13.82 -14.83
C ASP A 75 7.73 14.05 -14.54
N VAL A 76 7.45 15.03 -13.69
CA VAL A 76 6.11 15.54 -13.43
C VAL A 76 6.04 16.99 -13.91
N TYR A 77 5.05 17.28 -14.74
CA TYR A 77 4.74 18.61 -15.26
C TYR A 77 3.41 19.10 -14.71
N ASP A 78 3.32 20.39 -14.41
CA ASP A 78 2.07 21.11 -14.18
C ASP A 78 1.47 21.51 -15.54
N GLU A 79 0.15 21.61 -15.68
CA GLU A 79 -0.52 22.02 -16.93
C GLU A 79 0.02 23.35 -17.51
N SER A 80 0.50 24.22 -16.63
CA SER A 80 1.00 25.55 -16.98
C SER A 80 2.49 25.63 -17.31
N SER A 81 3.25 24.54 -17.11
CA SER A 81 4.72 24.58 -17.15
C SER A 81 5.31 23.68 -18.24
N ASN A 82 6.19 24.26 -19.06
CA ASN A 82 7.05 23.51 -19.98
C ASN A 82 8.27 22.87 -19.29
N LEU A 83 8.50 23.19 -18.01
CA LEU A 83 9.58 22.62 -17.20
C LEU A 83 9.01 21.65 -16.16
N PRO A 84 9.71 20.54 -15.88
CA PRO A 84 9.28 19.58 -14.87
C PRO A 84 9.30 20.25 -13.49
N ILE A 85 8.19 20.13 -12.76
CA ILE A 85 8.07 20.65 -11.39
C ILE A 85 8.60 19.65 -10.36
N ALA A 86 8.72 18.37 -10.72
CA ALA A 86 9.21 17.31 -9.86
C ALA A 86 9.68 16.11 -10.69
N GLY A 87 10.30 15.12 -10.03
CA GLY A 87 10.59 13.84 -10.68
C GLY A 87 10.59 12.68 -9.68
N PHE A 88 10.50 11.46 -10.18
CA PHE A 88 10.60 10.28 -9.34
C PHE A 88 11.18 9.06 -10.06
N TYR A 89 11.83 8.20 -9.28
CA TYR A 89 12.26 6.88 -9.72
C TYR A 89 11.17 5.85 -9.40
N LEU A 90 10.96 4.88 -10.29
CA LEU A 90 10.15 3.70 -10.05
C LEU A 90 11.02 2.45 -10.19
N ASP A 91 11.14 1.71 -9.09
CA ASP A 91 11.87 0.46 -8.99
C ASP A 91 10.91 -0.69 -8.64
N PRO A 92 10.26 -1.32 -9.63
CA PRO A 92 9.07 -2.13 -9.40
C PRO A 92 9.36 -3.57 -8.95
N TYR A 93 10.48 -4.15 -9.38
CA TYR A 93 10.66 -5.60 -9.31
C TYR A 93 11.47 -6.05 -8.09
N ALA A 94 11.11 -7.22 -7.58
CA ALA A 94 11.89 -7.95 -6.61
C ALA A 94 13.21 -8.42 -7.24
N ARG A 95 14.30 -8.28 -6.49
CA ARG A 95 15.62 -8.83 -6.83
C ARG A 95 16.14 -9.60 -5.64
N GLN A 96 16.35 -10.89 -5.83
CA GLN A 96 16.87 -11.76 -4.77
C GLN A 96 18.25 -11.24 -4.33
N ASP A 97 18.46 -11.17 -3.01
CA ASP A 97 19.71 -10.78 -2.33
C ASP A 97 20.28 -9.37 -2.61
N GLN A 98 19.65 -8.58 -3.49
CA GLN A 98 20.08 -7.22 -3.84
C GLN A 98 19.11 -6.13 -3.38
N LYS A 99 17.89 -6.51 -2.99
CA LYS A 99 16.83 -5.59 -2.59
C LYS A 99 16.15 -6.11 -1.34
N ILE A 100 16.00 -5.22 -0.36
CA ILE A 100 15.31 -5.55 0.90
C ILE A 100 13.89 -6.03 0.57
N ARG A 101 13.50 -7.14 1.20
CA ARG A 101 12.11 -7.59 1.26
C ARG A 101 11.66 -7.44 2.71
N ILE A 102 10.69 -6.57 2.95
CA ILE A 102 9.99 -6.48 4.22
C ILE A 102 8.69 -7.24 4.02
N HIS A 103 8.43 -8.22 4.87
CA HIS A 103 7.37 -9.22 4.66
C HIS A 103 5.95 -8.62 4.62
N ASP A 104 5.76 -7.40 5.13
CA ASP A 104 4.43 -6.80 5.32
C ASP A 104 4.14 -5.55 4.46
N ASP A 105 5.13 -5.01 3.74
CA ASP A 105 4.97 -3.84 2.86
C ASP A 105 5.55 -4.14 1.48
N ALA A 106 4.70 -4.40 0.50
CA ALA A 106 5.14 -4.70 -0.88
C ALA A 106 5.80 -3.50 -1.59
N GLY A 107 5.92 -2.35 -0.92
CA GLY A 107 6.74 -1.23 -1.40
C GLY A 107 6.86 -0.05 -0.43
N TRP A 108 7.81 0.84 -0.75
CA TRP A 108 8.18 2.04 0.00
C TRP A 108 8.16 3.28 -0.90
N HIS A 109 7.88 4.40 -0.26
CA HIS A 109 8.13 5.73 -0.79
C HIS A 109 9.33 6.32 -0.06
N ILE A 110 10.27 6.91 -0.80
CA ILE A 110 11.45 7.60 -0.26
C ILE A 110 11.46 9.02 -0.81
N SER A 111 11.39 10.01 0.08
CA SER A 111 11.67 11.41 -0.27
C SER A 111 13.19 11.61 -0.38
N MET A 112 13.69 11.79 -1.60
CA MET A 112 15.13 11.93 -1.84
C MET A 112 15.59 13.40 -1.77
N ARG A 113 14.74 14.32 -2.23
CA ARG A 113 15.00 15.76 -2.18
C ARG A 113 13.70 16.51 -1.98
N ASN A 114 13.67 17.42 -1.02
CA ASN A 114 12.53 18.31 -0.80
C ASN A 114 12.59 19.52 -1.74
N LYS A 115 11.43 20.15 -1.95
CA LYS A 115 11.34 21.42 -2.64
C LYS A 115 11.97 22.53 -1.79
N CYS A 116 12.73 23.42 -2.42
CA CYS A 116 13.21 24.64 -1.76
C CYS A 116 13.44 25.74 -2.78
N SER A 117 12.73 26.86 -2.62
CA SER A 117 12.84 28.01 -3.54
C SER A 117 14.15 28.76 -3.38
N VAL A 118 14.77 28.72 -2.18
CA VAL A 118 16.07 29.39 -1.92
C VAL A 118 17.22 28.69 -2.65
N THR A 119 17.15 27.36 -2.77
CA THR A 119 18.17 26.54 -3.46
C THR A 119 17.74 26.13 -4.86
N GLU A 120 16.58 26.60 -5.32
CA GLU A 120 15.98 26.27 -6.61
C GLU A 120 15.87 24.75 -6.86
N THR A 121 15.59 23.98 -5.80
CA THR A 121 15.48 22.53 -5.89
C THR A 121 14.04 22.08 -6.06
N ASN A 122 13.81 21.26 -7.09
CA ASN A 122 12.53 20.56 -7.30
C ASN A 122 12.49 19.23 -6.51
N PRO A 123 11.32 18.84 -5.99
CA PRO A 123 11.17 17.62 -5.24
C PRO A 123 11.50 16.38 -6.08
N LEU A 124 12.15 15.41 -5.45
CA LEU A 124 12.54 14.13 -6.00
C LEU A 124 12.14 13.02 -5.04
N SER A 125 11.53 11.94 -5.55
CA SER A 125 11.23 10.74 -4.76
C SER A 125 11.65 9.45 -5.46
N ALA A 126 11.62 8.35 -4.72
CA ALA A 126 11.69 7.01 -5.26
C ALA A 126 10.53 6.16 -4.75
N LEU A 127 9.90 5.43 -5.65
CA LEU A 127 8.91 4.42 -5.38
C LEU A 127 9.52 3.06 -5.66
N ILE A 128 9.52 2.20 -4.66
CA ILE A 128 10.28 0.95 -4.70
C ILE A 128 9.34 -0.17 -4.27
N PHE A 129 9.17 -1.19 -5.12
CA PHE A 129 8.29 -2.33 -4.89
C PHE A 129 9.00 -3.67 -5.06
N ASN A 130 8.38 -4.74 -4.62
CA ASN A 130 8.91 -6.10 -4.78
C ASN A 130 7.98 -6.97 -5.63
N PHE A 131 7.43 -6.43 -6.72
CA PHE A 131 6.58 -7.19 -7.63
C PHE A 131 7.37 -8.28 -8.34
N GLN A 132 6.68 -9.35 -8.74
CA GLN A 132 7.29 -10.39 -9.57
C GLN A 132 7.75 -9.77 -10.90
N ALA A 133 9.02 -9.97 -11.24
CA ALA A 133 9.56 -9.51 -12.52
C ALA A 133 8.84 -10.19 -13.70
N PRO A 134 8.83 -9.58 -14.90
CA PRO A 134 8.36 -10.24 -16.12
C PRO A 134 9.08 -11.58 -16.36
N VAL A 135 8.34 -12.60 -16.79
CA VAL A 135 8.86 -13.95 -17.05
C VAL A 135 8.36 -14.46 -18.40
N ASP A 136 9.25 -15.00 -19.23
CA ASP A 136 8.92 -15.62 -20.53
C ASP A 136 8.06 -14.72 -21.45
N GLY A 137 8.39 -13.43 -21.51
CA GLY A 137 7.66 -12.45 -22.33
C GLY A 137 6.30 -12.02 -21.76
N ARG A 138 5.87 -12.56 -20.61
CA ARG A 138 4.68 -12.09 -19.89
C ARG A 138 5.04 -10.90 -19.00
N PRO A 139 4.20 -9.84 -18.97
CA PRO A 139 4.40 -8.71 -18.08
C PRO A 139 4.30 -9.14 -16.61
N SER A 140 4.76 -8.28 -15.71
CA SER A 140 4.47 -8.42 -14.28
C SER A 140 2.96 -8.30 -14.05
N LEU A 141 2.34 -9.32 -13.46
CA LEU A 141 0.90 -9.38 -13.19
C LEU A 141 0.65 -9.13 -11.71
N LEU A 142 -0.05 -8.06 -11.37
CA LEU A 142 -0.26 -7.67 -9.98
C LEU A 142 -1.49 -8.33 -9.38
N THR A 143 -1.37 -8.79 -8.14
CA THR A 143 -2.55 -9.04 -7.29
C THR A 143 -3.26 -7.72 -7.00
N PHE A 144 -4.55 -7.79 -6.67
CA PHE A 144 -5.32 -6.59 -6.31
C PHE A 144 -4.74 -5.88 -5.06
N ASN A 145 -4.14 -6.64 -4.14
CA ASN A 145 -3.45 -6.08 -2.98
C ASN A 145 -2.18 -5.31 -3.39
N GLU A 146 -1.40 -5.82 -4.34
CA GLU A 146 -0.24 -5.09 -4.89
C GLU A 146 -0.65 -3.80 -5.62
N VAL A 147 -1.77 -3.82 -6.35
CA VAL A 147 -2.35 -2.59 -6.94
C VAL A 147 -2.73 -1.59 -5.85
N SER A 148 -3.32 -2.06 -4.75
CA SER A 148 -3.67 -1.21 -3.59
C SER A 148 -2.44 -0.57 -2.95
N ILE A 149 -1.37 -1.34 -2.77
CA ILE A 149 -0.09 -0.85 -2.22
C ILE A 149 0.56 0.17 -3.17
N LEU A 150 0.55 -0.10 -4.49
CA LEU A 150 1.03 0.86 -5.50
C LEU A 150 0.30 2.20 -5.36
N PHE A 151 -1.03 2.19 -5.30
CA PHE A 151 -1.84 3.40 -5.14
C PHE A 151 -1.54 4.12 -3.83
N GLN A 152 -1.43 3.39 -2.72
CA GLN A 152 -1.12 3.96 -1.42
C GLN A 152 0.23 4.68 -1.45
N ARG A 153 1.29 4.01 -1.93
CA ARG A 153 2.64 4.59 -2.00
C ARG A 153 2.71 5.71 -3.03
N PHE A 154 1.97 5.63 -4.12
CA PHE A 154 1.88 6.74 -5.09
C PHE A 154 1.20 7.98 -4.47
N GLY A 155 0.21 7.81 -3.60
CA GLY A 155 -0.39 8.93 -2.85
C GLY A 155 0.61 9.66 -1.95
N HIS A 156 1.50 8.92 -1.29
CA HIS A 156 2.62 9.49 -0.54
C HIS A 156 3.59 10.28 -1.45
N SER A 157 3.91 9.70 -2.62
CA SER A 157 4.75 10.36 -3.62
C SER A 157 4.11 11.65 -4.16
N LEU A 158 2.80 11.65 -4.46
CA LEU A 158 2.08 12.83 -4.92
C LEU A 158 2.14 13.97 -3.90
N ARG A 159 1.97 13.68 -2.60
CA ARG A 159 2.10 14.69 -1.54
C ARG A 159 3.48 15.35 -1.56
N HIS A 160 4.52 14.54 -1.71
CA HIS A 160 5.90 15.01 -1.79
C HIS A 160 6.15 15.85 -3.04
N LEU A 161 5.76 15.32 -4.21
CA LEU A 161 6.07 15.89 -5.52
C LEU A 161 5.25 17.14 -5.85
N LEU A 162 4.00 17.23 -5.38
CA LEU A 162 3.08 18.33 -5.70
C LEU A 162 3.07 19.44 -4.65
N THR A 163 3.97 19.38 -3.67
CA THR A 163 4.03 20.39 -2.61
C THR A 163 4.24 21.80 -3.17
N LYS A 164 3.46 22.76 -2.66
CA LYS A 164 3.62 24.19 -2.96
C LYS A 164 4.36 24.93 -1.84
N ALA A 165 4.77 24.24 -0.77
CA ALA A 165 5.65 24.81 0.24
C ALA A 165 7.03 25.14 -0.35
N ASN A 166 7.61 26.26 0.10
CA ASN A 166 8.82 26.82 -0.49
C ASN A 166 10.10 26.54 0.30
N TYR A 167 9.97 25.99 1.51
CA TYR A 167 11.08 25.78 2.43
C TYR A 167 11.33 24.30 2.63
N TYR A 168 12.60 23.90 2.53
CA TYR A 168 13.03 22.50 2.57
C TYR A 168 12.46 21.75 3.77
N GLU A 169 12.45 22.38 4.96
CA GLU A 169 12.07 21.75 6.24
C GLU A 169 10.58 21.41 6.36
N VAL A 170 9.72 22.04 5.56
CA VAL A 170 8.25 21.87 5.63
C VAL A 170 7.65 21.48 4.28
N ALA A 171 8.49 21.16 3.30
CA ALA A 171 8.06 20.76 1.98
C ALA A 171 7.78 19.26 1.90
N GLY A 172 6.76 18.92 1.10
CA GLY A 172 6.38 17.54 0.81
C GLY A 172 5.76 16.85 2.02
N ILE A 173 6.48 15.86 2.56
CA ILE A 173 6.05 15.05 3.71
C ILE A 173 6.68 15.52 5.04
N SER A 174 7.62 16.46 5.01
CA SER A 174 8.32 16.92 6.21
C SER A 174 7.43 17.77 7.11
N ASN A 175 7.57 17.60 8.43
CA ASN A 175 6.82 18.32 9.48
C ASN A 175 5.30 18.26 9.33
N VAL A 176 4.81 17.14 8.80
CA VAL A 176 3.40 16.77 8.84
C VAL A 176 3.15 16.01 10.13
N GLU A 177 2.04 16.30 10.80
CA GLU A 177 1.59 15.52 11.95
C GLU A 177 1.45 14.04 11.58
N TRP A 178 2.04 13.17 12.38
CA TRP A 178 2.20 11.76 12.06
C TRP A 178 0.85 11.03 11.87
N ASP A 179 -0.18 11.49 12.56
CA ASP A 179 -1.56 11.01 12.45
C ASP A 179 -2.29 11.45 11.17
N ALA A 180 -1.68 12.34 10.38
CA ALA A 180 -2.11 12.73 9.03
C ALA A 180 -1.18 12.19 7.92
N ALA A 181 -0.16 11.39 8.26
CA ALA A 181 0.84 10.92 7.31
C ALA A 181 0.23 10.02 6.22
N GLU A 182 -0.72 9.16 6.57
CA GLU A 182 -1.29 8.16 5.65
C GLU A 182 -2.47 8.68 4.82
N VAL A 183 -2.99 9.88 5.09
CA VAL A 183 -4.21 10.42 4.46
C VAL A 183 -4.10 10.39 2.92
N CYS A 184 -3.01 10.89 2.35
CA CYS A 184 -2.85 10.93 0.89
C CYS A 184 -2.78 9.53 0.26
N GLY A 185 -2.14 8.57 0.95
CA GLY A 185 -2.14 7.18 0.53
C GLY A 185 -3.54 6.58 0.56
N GLN A 186 -4.29 6.81 1.65
CA GLN A 186 -5.67 6.34 1.78
C GLN A 186 -6.59 6.95 0.72
N VAL A 187 -6.50 8.25 0.44
CA VAL A 187 -7.26 8.93 -0.62
C VAL A 187 -7.02 8.27 -1.97
N MET A 188 -5.76 7.98 -2.33
CA MET A 188 -5.47 7.29 -3.58
C MET A 188 -6.07 5.89 -3.61
N THR A 189 -5.95 5.11 -2.53
CA THR A 189 -6.55 3.75 -2.51
C THR A 189 -8.07 3.74 -2.65
N HIS A 190 -8.76 4.82 -2.27
CA HIS A 190 -10.23 4.89 -2.42
C HIS A 190 -10.69 4.85 -3.88
N TRP A 191 -9.86 5.30 -4.83
CA TRP A 191 -10.17 5.22 -6.26
C TRP A 191 -10.26 3.77 -6.77
N LEU A 192 -9.70 2.80 -6.06
CA LEU A 192 -9.87 1.38 -6.39
C LEU A 192 -11.27 0.84 -6.08
N TYR A 193 -12.12 1.63 -5.42
CA TYR A 193 -13.54 1.32 -5.24
C TYR A 193 -14.42 1.94 -6.32
N ASP A 194 -13.86 2.75 -7.21
CA ASP A 194 -14.59 3.29 -8.35
C ASP A 194 -14.50 2.31 -9.54
N ALA A 195 -15.67 1.92 -10.07
CA ALA A 195 -15.75 0.93 -11.14
C ALA A 195 -15.09 1.44 -12.44
N HIS A 196 -15.14 2.76 -12.70
CA HIS A 196 -14.50 3.33 -13.88
C HIS A 196 -12.97 3.23 -13.77
N THR A 197 -12.42 3.51 -12.59
CA THR A 197 -10.99 3.37 -12.29
C THR A 197 -10.53 1.93 -12.42
N ILE A 198 -11.25 0.96 -11.82
CA ILE A 198 -10.88 -0.46 -11.94
C ILE A 198 -10.90 -0.93 -13.40
N ARG A 199 -11.91 -0.54 -14.18
CA ARG A 199 -11.96 -0.88 -15.62
C ARG A 199 -10.79 -0.28 -16.39
N ALA A 200 -10.38 0.96 -16.07
CA ALA A 200 -9.22 1.57 -16.71
C ALA A 200 -7.90 0.88 -16.33
N LEU A 201 -7.76 0.41 -15.09
CA LEU A 201 -6.56 -0.26 -14.59
C LEU A 201 -6.43 -1.70 -15.10
N SER A 202 -7.53 -2.31 -15.53
CA SER A 202 -7.61 -3.74 -15.79
C SER A 202 -7.83 -4.09 -17.26
N GLY A 203 -7.37 -5.27 -17.64
CA GLY A 203 -7.60 -5.95 -18.91
C GLY A 203 -6.65 -7.12 -19.07
N HIS A 204 -7.15 -8.22 -19.62
CA HIS A 204 -6.42 -9.48 -19.67
C HIS A 204 -5.12 -9.33 -20.45
N PHE A 205 -3.99 -9.75 -19.86
CA PHE A 205 -2.65 -9.47 -20.39
C PHE A 205 -2.39 -10.02 -21.80
N SER A 206 -3.16 -11.02 -22.26
CA SER A 206 -2.98 -11.65 -23.59
C SER A 206 -4.12 -11.36 -24.57
N SER A 207 -5.37 -11.29 -24.10
CA SER A 207 -6.55 -11.12 -24.98
C SER A 207 -7.05 -9.67 -25.01
N GLU A 208 -6.55 -8.82 -24.12
CA GLU A 208 -7.01 -7.43 -23.90
C GLU A 208 -8.48 -7.33 -23.48
N GLU A 209 -9.14 -8.46 -23.19
CA GLU A 209 -10.53 -8.49 -22.75
C GLU A 209 -10.70 -7.74 -21.43
N PRO A 210 -11.80 -6.98 -21.27
CA PRO A 210 -12.06 -6.23 -20.05
C PRO A 210 -12.28 -7.17 -18.87
N LEU A 211 -12.00 -6.69 -17.66
CA LEU A 211 -12.34 -7.42 -16.44
C LEU A 211 -13.87 -7.61 -16.37
N PRO A 212 -14.37 -8.85 -16.16
CA PRO A 212 -15.81 -9.11 -16.07
C PRO A 212 -16.50 -8.23 -15.03
N ASP A 213 -17.70 -7.73 -15.37
CA ASP A 213 -18.44 -6.77 -14.54
C ASP A 213 -18.81 -7.34 -13.15
N ASP A 214 -19.06 -8.64 -13.05
CA ASP A 214 -19.30 -9.33 -11.78
C ASP A 214 -18.07 -9.29 -10.88
N ILE A 215 -16.87 -9.46 -11.46
CA ILE A 215 -15.60 -9.34 -10.72
C ILE A 215 -15.36 -7.89 -10.29
N VAL A 216 -15.62 -6.90 -11.15
CA VAL A 216 -15.52 -5.47 -10.78
C VAL A 216 -16.41 -5.16 -9.58
N GLN A 217 -17.67 -5.60 -9.60
CA GLN A 217 -18.60 -5.39 -8.49
C GLN A 217 -18.16 -6.12 -7.22
N ASN A 218 -17.61 -7.33 -7.35
CA ASN A 218 -17.09 -8.11 -6.25
C ASN A 218 -15.85 -7.47 -5.61
N LEU A 219 -14.95 -6.87 -6.40
CA LEU A 219 -13.80 -6.09 -5.91
C LEU A 219 -14.25 -4.88 -5.07
N GLN A 220 -15.36 -4.23 -5.42
CA GLN A 220 -15.92 -3.17 -4.59
C GLN A 220 -16.50 -3.71 -3.28
N ASN A 221 -17.24 -4.83 -3.36
CA ASN A 221 -17.92 -5.44 -2.22
C ASN A 221 -16.95 -6.08 -1.21
N ILE A 222 -15.77 -6.54 -1.66
CA ILE A 222 -14.79 -7.21 -0.79
C ILE A 222 -14.24 -6.29 0.31
N ARG A 223 -14.38 -4.96 0.18
CA ARG A 223 -14.02 -3.98 1.22
C ARG A 223 -14.70 -4.28 2.56
N GLY A 224 -15.95 -4.73 2.51
CA GLY A 224 -16.72 -5.08 3.71
C GLY A 224 -16.32 -6.42 4.33
N HIS A 225 -15.55 -7.25 3.61
CA HIS A 225 -15.20 -8.58 4.07
C HIS A 225 -14.33 -8.52 5.33
N MET A 226 -14.83 -9.09 6.42
CA MET A 226 -14.15 -9.15 7.72
C MET A 226 -13.76 -7.77 8.29
N SER A 227 -14.43 -6.70 7.88
CA SER A 227 -14.09 -5.32 8.30
C SER A 227 -14.07 -5.14 9.82
N GLY A 228 -15.04 -5.71 10.55
CA GLY A 228 -15.07 -5.70 12.01
C GLY A 228 -13.89 -6.43 12.65
N TYR A 229 -13.57 -7.63 12.17
CA TYR A 229 -12.41 -8.40 12.66
C TYR A 229 -11.09 -7.66 12.41
N ASN A 230 -10.91 -7.11 11.20
CA ASN A 230 -9.73 -6.35 10.83
C ASN A 230 -9.61 -5.06 11.65
N LEU A 231 -10.72 -4.36 11.91
CA LEU A 231 -10.75 -3.18 12.75
C LEU A 231 -10.35 -3.51 14.20
N CYS A 232 -10.89 -4.59 14.77
CA CYS A 232 -10.50 -5.03 16.11
C CYS A 232 -9.01 -5.35 16.20
N LYS A 233 -8.43 -6.00 15.17
CA LYS A 233 -6.99 -6.27 15.09
C LYS A 233 -6.15 -4.98 15.04
N GLU A 234 -6.55 -4.00 14.23
CA GLU A 234 -5.86 -2.70 14.17
C GLU A 234 -5.98 -1.90 15.48
N LEU A 235 -7.16 -1.92 16.12
CA LEU A 235 -7.37 -1.31 17.43
C LEU A 235 -6.53 -2.00 18.52
N TYR A 236 -6.41 -3.32 18.47
CA TYR A 236 -5.54 -4.08 19.36
C TYR A 236 -4.09 -3.63 19.24
N PHE A 237 -3.54 -3.60 18.03
CA PHE A 237 -2.14 -3.20 17.84
C PHE A 237 -1.91 -1.74 18.22
N SER A 238 -2.86 -0.86 17.91
CA SER A 238 -2.81 0.54 18.32
C SER A 238 -2.78 0.69 19.85
N LYS A 239 -3.63 -0.07 20.56
CA LYS A 239 -3.67 -0.04 22.02
C LYS A 239 -2.43 -0.70 22.63
N LEU A 240 -1.98 -1.83 22.08
CA LEU A 240 -0.79 -2.53 22.51
C LEU A 240 0.45 -1.63 22.43
N ASP A 241 0.64 -0.94 21.31
CA ASP A 241 1.70 0.04 21.12
C ASP A 241 1.69 1.13 22.21
N LEU A 242 0.54 1.78 22.41
CA LEU A 242 0.40 2.83 23.44
C LEU A 242 0.68 2.30 24.85
N GLU A 243 0.22 1.09 25.18
CA GLU A 243 0.44 0.48 26.50
C GLU A 243 1.91 0.10 26.71
N LEU A 244 2.59 -0.42 25.68
CA LEU A 244 4.03 -0.73 25.72
C LEU A 244 4.89 0.53 25.91
N HIS A 245 4.46 1.67 25.38
CA HIS A 245 5.18 2.95 25.50
C HIS A 245 4.76 3.81 26.70
N SER A 246 3.71 3.43 27.45
CA SER A 246 3.22 4.18 28.61
C SER A 246 3.40 3.45 29.95
N ARG A 247 3.71 2.16 29.94
CA ARG A 247 3.85 1.32 31.14
C ARG A 247 5.19 0.62 31.18
N THR A 248 5.63 0.28 32.40
CA THR A 248 6.84 -0.51 32.65
C THR A 248 6.57 -2.01 32.86
N ALA A 249 5.32 -2.45 32.69
CA ALA A 249 4.93 -3.85 32.85
C ALA A 249 5.57 -4.73 31.78
N PHE A 250 5.81 -6.00 32.11
CA PHE A 250 6.31 -6.96 31.13
C PHE A 250 5.29 -7.14 29.99
N TRP A 251 5.74 -7.12 28.74
CA TRP A 251 4.88 -7.10 27.54
C TRP A 251 3.80 -8.19 27.55
N ARG A 252 4.12 -9.37 28.12
CA ARG A 252 3.19 -10.50 28.14
C ARG A 252 1.99 -10.26 29.05
N ASP A 253 2.15 -9.49 30.11
CA ASP A 253 1.05 -9.13 31.01
C ASP A 253 0.11 -8.13 30.34
N ILE A 254 0.68 -7.15 29.60
CA ILE A 254 -0.10 -6.23 28.76
C ILE A 254 -0.90 -7.00 27.71
N VAL A 255 -0.27 -7.95 26.99
CA VAL A 255 -0.96 -8.77 25.99
C VAL A 255 -2.11 -9.57 26.60
N ARG A 256 -1.89 -10.25 27.74
CA ARG A 256 -2.96 -11.01 28.42
C ARG A 256 -4.14 -10.13 28.84
N GLU A 257 -3.87 -8.90 29.26
CA GLU A 257 -4.89 -7.94 29.64
C GLU A 257 -5.70 -7.45 28.44
N LEU A 258 -5.03 -7.14 27.33
CA LEU A 258 -5.66 -6.57 26.14
C LEU A 258 -6.34 -7.61 25.26
N TRP A 259 -5.74 -8.79 25.09
CA TRP A 259 -6.19 -9.80 24.13
C TRP A 259 -7.70 -10.09 24.16
N PRO A 260 -8.32 -10.43 25.32
CA PRO A 260 -9.75 -10.75 25.36
C PRO A 260 -10.67 -9.54 25.08
N LYS A 261 -10.15 -8.31 25.10
CA LYS A 261 -10.93 -7.10 24.78
C LYS A 261 -11.08 -6.88 23.27
N TYR A 262 -10.17 -7.43 22.46
CA TYR A 262 -10.11 -7.18 21.01
C TYR A 262 -10.21 -8.45 20.15
N HIS A 263 -9.95 -9.63 20.70
CA HIS A 263 -9.98 -10.89 19.95
C HIS A 263 -11.06 -11.82 20.48
N SER A 264 -11.79 -12.46 19.56
CA SER A 264 -12.80 -13.47 19.88
C SER A 264 -12.21 -14.86 20.16
N LEU A 265 -10.99 -15.13 19.68
CA LEU A 265 -10.26 -16.37 19.91
C LEU A 265 -9.29 -16.21 21.09
N PRO A 266 -9.05 -17.29 21.87
CA PRO A 266 -8.14 -17.23 23.02
C PRO A 266 -6.69 -16.95 22.60
N PHE A 267 -5.93 -16.28 23.46
CA PHE A 267 -4.51 -16.01 23.26
C PHE A 267 -3.71 -17.32 23.29
N ASP A 268 -2.87 -17.56 22.28
CA ASP A 268 -1.99 -18.72 22.27
C ASP A 268 -0.81 -18.49 23.24
N LYS A 269 -0.48 -19.50 24.05
CA LYS A 269 0.58 -19.38 25.06
C LYS A 269 1.98 -19.19 24.46
N TYR A 270 2.20 -19.60 23.23
CA TYR A 270 3.44 -19.48 22.46
C TYR A 270 3.49 -18.23 21.59
N ASP A 271 2.38 -17.49 21.46
CA ASP A 271 2.36 -16.25 20.70
C ASP A 271 3.24 -15.19 21.40
N SER A 272 4.21 -14.69 20.65
CA SER A 272 5.12 -13.63 21.03
C SER A 272 5.19 -12.53 19.97
N HIS A 273 4.08 -12.27 19.27
CA HIS A 273 4.00 -11.27 18.20
C HIS A 273 4.54 -9.87 18.56
N PRO A 274 4.55 -9.38 19.83
CA PRO A 274 5.20 -8.12 20.12
C PRO A 274 6.70 -8.14 19.80
N LEU A 275 7.37 -9.30 19.95
CA LEU A 275 8.79 -9.45 19.65
C LEU A 275 9.11 -9.38 18.14
N SER A 276 8.09 -9.52 17.29
CA SER A 276 8.19 -9.36 15.84
C SER A 276 7.50 -8.09 15.34
N PHE A 277 7.08 -7.19 16.24
CA PHE A 277 6.33 -5.99 15.87
C PHE A 277 7.27 -4.85 15.45
N THR A 278 7.97 -5.05 14.33
CA THR A 278 9.05 -4.15 13.86
C THR A 278 8.61 -2.70 13.70
N LYS A 279 7.35 -2.46 13.33
CA LYS A 279 6.79 -1.12 13.13
C LYS A 279 7.05 -0.19 14.31
N ILE A 280 6.85 -0.67 15.52
CA ILE A 280 6.93 0.17 16.73
C ILE A 280 8.31 0.15 17.39
N PHE A 281 9.17 -0.81 17.03
CA PHE A 281 10.49 -1.01 17.66
C PHE A 281 11.68 -0.66 16.76
N CYS A 282 11.54 -0.85 15.45
CA CYS A 282 12.61 -0.69 14.46
C CYS A 282 12.28 0.36 13.38
N GLU A 283 11.06 0.87 13.37
CA GLU A 283 10.59 1.89 12.44
C GLU A 283 10.00 3.08 13.21
N GLU A 284 9.42 4.02 12.48
CA GLU A 284 9.00 5.34 13.00
C GLU A 284 7.58 5.34 13.61
N TRP A 285 7.05 4.18 14.04
CA TRP A 285 5.66 4.06 14.53
C TRP A 285 5.52 3.86 16.04
N GLY A 286 6.61 3.95 16.81
CA GLY A 286 6.56 3.81 18.27
C GLY A 286 5.64 4.84 18.92
N ALA A 287 4.69 4.39 19.73
CA ALA A 287 3.62 5.18 20.34
C ALA A 287 2.69 5.89 19.33
N ALA A 288 2.73 5.52 18.06
CA ALA A 288 2.01 6.18 16.98
C ALA A 288 1.29 5.19 16.05
N TYR A 289 1.21 3.90 16.37
CA TYR A 289 0.59 2.90 15.48
C TYR A 289 -0.91 3.20 15.21
N TYR A 290 -1.58 3.87 16.16
CA TYR A 290 -2.96 4.34 16.00
C TYR A 290 -3.16 5.29 14.80
N CYS A 291 -2.10 5.96 14.35
CA CYS A 291 -2.12 6.89 13.22
C CYS A 291 -2.63 6.21 11.94
N ARG A 292 -2.38 4.89 11.76
CA ARG A 292 -2.90 4.12 10.60
C ARG A 292 -4.43 4.10 10.56
N LEU A 293 -5.07 4.00 11.72
CA LEU A 293 -6.53 4.07 11.83
C LEU A 293 -7.02 5.51 11.76
N TRP A 294 -6.34 6.43 12.45
CA TRP A 294 -6.69 7.85 12.50
C TRP A 294 -6.72 8.48 11.11
N SER A 295 -5.65 8.32 10.32
CA SER A 295 -5.55 8.83 8.95
C SER A 295 -6.58 8.23 7.98
N ARG A 296 -7.24 7.12 8.35
CA ARG A 296 -8.22 6.44 7.50
C ARG A 296 -9.66 6.88 7.78
N MET A 297 -9.92 7.46 8.95
CA MET A 297 -11.24 8.00 9.32
C MET A 297 -11.49 9.32 8.60
#